data_AF-A0A358SPY7-F1
#
_entry.id   AF-A0A358SPY7-F1
#
_cell.length_a   1.000
_cell.length_b   1.000
_cell.length_c   1.000
_cell.angle_alpha   90.00
_cell.angle_beta   90.00
_cell.angle_gamma   90.00
#
_symmetry.space_group_name_H-M   'P 1'
#
loop_
_entity.id
_entity.type
_entity.pdbx_description
1 polymer ?
#
loop_
_entity_poly.entity_id
_entity_poly.type
_entity_poly.pdbx_seq_one_letter_code
_entity_poly.pdbx_strand_id
1 'polypeptide(L)'
;PRFDLHYTVSAWAPKVLVEHKILAAALRCFSSVTALPREVLPAALAELPYEVLISTESGPKRSMFLNMGGDLKAAFEITVTVPVPGLPGVPAAPPVQQATVAVAPVAGADPARTAAARETIMTVRPTAQPAPAGQRAAAPPAPGSPAVAVTAAPPPAGTDQ
;
A
#
# COMPACT_ATOMS: atom_id res chain seq x y z
N PRO A 1 4.54 -6.16 -2.23
CA PRO A 1 5.03 -4.98 -2.98
C PRO A 1 4.25 -3.75 -2.51
N ARG A 2 4.77 -2.52 -2.68
CA ARG A 2 4.02 -1.28 -2.38
C ARG A 2 3.88 -0.45 -3.65
N PHE A 3 2.72 0.17 -3.82
CA PHE A 3 2.47 1.12 -4.91
C PHE A 3 2.15 2.49 -4.33
N ASP A 4 2.76 3.52 -4.90
CA ASP A 4 2.53 4.91 -4.53
C ASP A 4 1.60 5.56 -5.57
N LEU A 5 0.43 6.01 -5.12
CA LEU A 5 -0.59 6.64 -5.94
C LEU A 5 -0.56 8.14 -5.68
N HIS A 6 -0.21 8.92 -6.69
CA HIS A 6 -0.16 10.38 -6.59
C HIS A 6 -1.46 10.99 -7.08
N TYR A 7 -2.12 11.79 -6.25
CA TYR A 7 -3.38 12.47 -6.56
C TYR A 7 -3.25 13.98 -6.41
N THR A 8 -3.99 14.71 -7.23
CA THR A 8 -4.16 16.16 -7.12
C THR A 8 -5.55 16.48 -6.62
N VAL A 9 -5.64 17.21 -5.51
CA VAL A 9 -6.90 17.66 -4.91
C VAL A 9 -7.14 19.11 -5.32
N SER A 10 -8.28 19.36 -5.98
CA SER A 10 -8.76 20.70 -6.36
C SER A 10 -10.21 20.88 -5.92
N ALA A 11 -10.66 22.13 -5.82
CA ALA A 11 -12.03 22.47 -5.43
C ALA A 11 -12.61 23.49 -6.41
N TRP A 12 -13.90 23.37 -6.72
CA TRP A 12 -14.64 24.30 -7.55
C TRP A 12 -15.73 24.97 -6.72
N ALA A 13 -15.75 26.30 -6.70
CA ALA A 13 -16.79 27.06 -6.02
C ALA A 13 -17.08 28.37 -6.75
N PRO A 14 -18.27 28.99 -6.54
CA PRO A 14 -18.61 30.25 -7.20
C PRO A 14 -17.67 31.43 -6.89
N LYS A 15 -16.88 31.34 -5.81
CA LYS A 15 -15.94 32.37 -5.37
C LYS A 15 -14.61 31.71 -5.01
N VAL A 16 -13.50 32.27 -5.50
CA VAL A 16 -12.13 31.82 -5.21
C VAL A 16 -11.84 31.68 -3.71
N LEU A 17 -12.34 32.60 -2.88
CA LEU A 17 -12.18 32.53 -1.42
C LEU A 17 -12.81 31.26 -0.81
N VAL A 18 -13.93 30.79 -1.37
CA VAL A 18 -14.59 29.56 -0.91
C VAL A 18 -13.78 28.34 -1.30
N GLU A 19 -13.19 28.34 -2.49
CA GLU A 19 -12.29 27.27 -2.95
C GLU A 19 -11.10 27.12 -1.99
N HIS A 20 -10.47 28.25 -1.63
CA HIS A 20 -9.36 28.26 -0.68
C HIS A 20 -9.77 27.76 0.71
N LYS A 21 -10.97 28.12 1.18
CA LYS A 21 -11.50 27.62 2.47
C LYS A 21 -11.71 26.10 2.44
N ILE A 22 -12.28 25.57 1.35
CA ILE A 22 -12.49 24.13 1.17
C ILE A 22 -11.15 23.39 1.12
N LEU A 23 -10.20 23.88 0.32
CA LEU A 23 -8.86 23.28 0.20
C LEU A 23 -8.09 23.33 1.52
N ALA A 24 -8.15 24.45 2.24
CA ALA A 24 -7.53 24.56 3.56
C ALA A 24 -8.14 23.58 4.57
N ALA A 25 -9.46 23.36 4.53
CA ALA A 25 -10.12 22.37 5.38
C ALA A 25 -9.72 20.93 5.00
N ALA A 26 -9.69 20.61 3.70
CA ALA A 26 -9.26 19.31 3.21
C ALA A 26 -7.80 19.02 3.56
N LEU A 27 -6.90 19.99 3.35
CA LEU A 27 -5.50 19.86 3.70
C LEU A 27 -5.32 19.63 5.21
N ARG A 28 -6.03 20.38 6.07
CA ARG A 28 -6.00 20.13 7.53
C ARG A 28 -6.48 18.72 7.88
N CYS A 29 -7.52 18.23 7.21
CA CYS A 29 -8.01 16.87 7.40
C CYS A 29 -6.92 15.84 7.04
N PHE A 30 -6.36 15.92 5.83
CA PHE A 30 -5.35 14.97 5.38
C PHE A 30 -4.02 15.06 6.13
N SER A 31 -3.59 16.26 6.52
CA SER A 31 -2.37 16.43 7.33
C SER A 31 -2.55 15.99 8.79
N SER A 32 -3.79 15.73 9.24
CA SER A 32 -4.06 15.23 10.60
C SER A 32 -3.97 13.70 10.72
N VAL A 33 -3.87 12.99 9.60
CA VAL A 33 -3.83 11.52 9.55
C VAL A 33 -2.64 11.05 8.73
N THR A 34 -2.03 9.94 9.15
CA THR A 34 -0.91 9.30 8.43
C THR A 34 -1.31 8.00 7.76
N ALA A 35 -2.49 7.46 8.13
CA ALA A 35 -3.09 6.27 7.56
C ALA A 35 -4.58 6.50 7.33
N LEU A 36 -5.13 5.94 6.26
CA LEU A 36 -6.56 5.99 5.98
C LEU A 36 -7.31 5.05 6.93
N PRO A 37 -8.38 5.52 7.61
CA PRO A 37 -9.24 4.67 8.43
C PRO A 37 -9.84 3.52 7.62
N ARG A 38 -10.04 2.35 8.25
CA ARG A 38 -10.54 1.16 7.54
C ARG A 38 -11.95 1.36 6.99
N GLU A 39 -12.73 2.21 7.63
CA GLU A 39 -14.13 2.50 7.31
C GLU A 39 -14.28 3.26 5.99
N VAL A 40 -13.22 3.96 5.55
CA VAL A 40 -13.19 4.71 4.28
C VAL A 40 -12.50 3.94 3.15
N LEU A 41 -11.90 2.79 3.46
CA LEU A 41 -11.22 1.97 2.47
C LEU A 41 -12.21 1.11 1.67
N PRO A 42 -11.97 0.89 0.37
CA PRO A 42 -12.67 -0.15 -0.37
C PRO A 42 -12.53 -1.51 0.31
N ALA A 43 -13.57 -2.36 0.25
CA ALA A 43 -13.61 -3.66 0.93
C ALA A 43 -12.34 -4.51 0.67
N ALA A 44 -11.87 -4.53 -0.58
CA ALA A 44 -10.67 -5.28 -0.98
C ALA A 44 -9.38 -4.86 -0.24
N LEU A 45 -9.29 -3.61 0.22
CA LEU A 45 -8.18 -3.12 1.02
C LEU A 45 -8.48 -3.19 2.52
N ALA A 46 -9.73 -2.95 2.92
CA ALA A 46 -10.15 -2.97 4.32
C ALA A 46 -10.01 -4.36 4.98
N GLU A 47 -10.14 -5.44 4.21
CA GLU A 47 -9.97 -6.82 4.71
C GLU A 47 -8.50 -7.22 4.89
N LEU A 48 -7.56 -6.48 4.28
CA LEU A 48 -6.14 -6.81 4.38
C LEU A 48 -5.57 -6.36 5.74
N PRO A 49 -4.64 -7.12 6.35
CA PRO A 49 -4.04 -6.78 7.64
C PRO A 49 -2.97 -5.68 7.53
N TYR A 50 -3.01 -4.86 6.48
CA TYR A 50 -2.03 -3.83 6.21
C TYR A 50 -2.67 -2.44 6.26
N GLU A 51 -1.89 -1.44 6.63
CA GLU A 51 -2.30 -0.04 6.62
C GLU A 51 -2.10 0.57 5.23
N VAL A 52 -3.02 1.45 4.85
CA VAL A 52 -2.87 2.30 3.66
C VAL A 52 -2.39 3.66 4.14
N LEU A 53 -1.14 4.00 3.82
CA LEU A 53 -0.51 5.23 4.29
C LEU A 53 -0.91 6.40 3.39
N ILE A 54 -1.09 7.56 3.99
CA ILE A 54 -1.35 8.81 3.28
C ILE A 54 -0.34 9.86 3.71
N SER A 55 0.21 10.57 2.74
CA SER A 55 1.13 11.67 2.96
C SER A 55 0.70 12.87 2.15
N THR A 56 0.60 14.02 2.80
CA THR A 56 0.50 15.32 2.14
C THR A 56 1.93 15.78 1.84
N GLU A 57 2.44 15.50 0.65
CA GLU A 57 3.75 16.02 0.27
C GLU A 57 3.65 17.51 -0.04
N SER A 58 4.46 18.32 0.64
CA SER A 58 4.79 19.67 0.18
C SER A 58 5.97 19.59 -0.79
N GLY A 59 5.78 18.92 -1.92
CA GLY A 59 6.81 18.79 -2.95
C GLY A 59 6.73 19.91 -4.00
N PRO A 60 7.86 20.43 -4.53
CA PRO A 60 7.87 21.40 -5.62
C PRO A 60 7.58 20.72 -6.97
N LYS A 61 6.58 19.84 -7.02
CA LYS A 61 6.02 19.37 -8.28
C LYS A 61 4.94 20.38 -8.63
N ARG A 62 5.40 21.47 -9.26
CA ARG A 62 4.53 22.42 -9.94
C ARG A 62 3.48 21.61 -10.67
N SER A 63 2.25 21.69 -10.19
CA SER A 63 1.08 21.02 -10.74
C SER A 63 1.20 21.03 -12.27
N MET A 64 1.51 19.86 -12.85
CA MET A 64 1.66 19.71 -14.30
C MET A 64 0.35 20.07 -15.04
N PHE A 65 -0.73 20.28 -14.29
CA PHE A 65 -2.08 20.56 -14.77
C PHE A 65 -2.50 22.04 -14.63
N LEU A 66 -1.58 22.94 -14.26
CA LEU A 66 -1.91 24.37 -14.05
C LEU A 66 -2.37 25.14 -15.30
N ASN A 67 -2.24 24.56 -16.51
CA ASN A 67 -2.49 25.29 -17.77
C ASN A 67 -3.43 24.58 -18.75
N MET A 68 -4.38 23.75 -18.30
CA MET A 68 -5.43 23.23 -19.20
C MET A 68 -6.50 24.31 -19.47
N GLY A 69 -6.10 25.46 -20.04
CA GLY A 69 -6.99 26.57 -20.38
C GLY A 69 -6.58 27.97 -19.89
N GLY A 70 -5.42 28.11 -19.24
CA GLY A 70 -4.81 29.43 -18.93
C GLY A 70 -5.16 30.06 -17.58
N ASP A 71 -6.01 29.43 -16.76
CA ASP A 71 -6.32 29.92 -15.41
C ASP A 71 -5.79 28.98 -14.31
N LEU A 72 -5.08 29.56 -13.34
CA LEU A 72 -4.32 28.84 -12.32
C LEU A 72 -5.23 28.44 -11.17
N LYS A 73 -5.64 27.17 -11.10
CA LYS A 73 -6.46 26.68 -9.99
C LYS A 73 -5.60 26.30 -8.77
N ALA A 74 -6.01 26.75 -7.58
CA ALA A 74 -5.42 26.26 -6.34
C ALA A 74 -5.66 24.74 -6.19
N ALA A 75 -4.59 24.00 -5.89
CA ALA A 75 -4.61 22.56 -5.69
C ALA A 75 -3.41 22.12 -4.82
N PHE A 76 -3.49 20.94 -4.22
CA PHE A 76 -2.37 20.30 -3.52
C PHE A 76 -2.29 18.82 -3.87
N GLU A 77 -1.13 18.20 -3.64
CA GLU A 77 -0.90 16.79 -3.93
C GLU A 77 -0.95 15.93 -2.66
N ILE A 78 -1.43 14.70 -2.83
CA ILE A 78 -1.32 13.65 -1.82
C ILE A 78 -0.74 12.39 -2.45
N THR A 79 0.04 11.67 -1.66
CA THR A 79 0.54 10.34 -2.01
C THR A 79 -0.15 9.32 -1.13
N VAL A 80 -0.76 8.31 -1.74
CA VAL A 80 -1.39 7.18 -1.06
C VAL A 80 -0.56 5.93 -1.35
N THR A 81 0.06 5.36 -0.32
CA THR A 81 0.87 4.15 -0.44
C THR A 81 0.04 2.94 -0.07
N VAL A 82 -0.19 2.06 -1.04
CA VAL A 82 -1.02 0.88 -0.90
C VAL A 82 -0.15 -0.38 -0.87
N PRO A 83 -0.30 -1.25 0.14
CA PRO A 83 0.31 -2.57 0.16
C PRO A 83 -0.43 -3.49 -0.80
N VAL A 84 0.30 -4.11 -1.72
CA VAL A 84 -0.23 -5.17 -2.58
C VAL A 84 0.37 -6.49 -2.12
N PRO A 85 -0.46 -7.45 -1.65
CA PRO A 85 0.03 -8.76 -1.27
C PRO A 85 0.78 -9.40 -2.44
N GLY A 86 1.84 -10.16 -2.13
CA GLY A 86 2.64 -10.84 -3.15
C GLY A 86 1.80 -11.81 -4.00
N LEU A 87 2.34 -12.24 -5.15
CA LEU A 87 1.63 -13.15 -6.05
C LEU A 87 1.08 -14.35 -5.27
N PRO A 88 -0.24 -14.60 -5.30
CA PRO A 88 -0.80 -15.78 -4.68
C PRO A 88 -0.21 -17.02 -5.36
N GLY A 89 0.19 -18.01 -4.56
CA GLY A 89 0.66 -19.31 -5.05
C GLY A 89 2.16 -19.51 -5.11
N VAL A 90 2.99 -18.53 -4.70
CA VAL A 90 4.41 -18.80 -4.44
C VAL A 90 4.52 -19.47 -3.07
N PRO A 91 4.92 -20.75 -2.99
CA PRO A 91 5.10 -21.41 -1.70
C PRO A 91 6.21 -20.69 -0.93
N ALA A 92 5.96 -20.47 0.37
CA ALA A 92 7.03 -20.07 1.27
C ALA A 92 8.16 -21.10 1.21
N ALA A 93 9.41 -20.65 1.39
CA ALA A 93 10.54 -21.57 1.47
C ALA A 93 10.28 -22.61 2.58
N PRO A 94 10.67 -23.87 2.37
CA PRO A 94 10.54 -24.89 3.41
C PRO A 94 11.20 -24.41 4.72
N PRO A 95 10.62 -24.73 5.88
CA PRO A 95 11.23 -24.38 7.16
C PRO A 95 12.62 -25.02 7.29
N VAL A 96 13.54 -24.30 7.93
CA VAL A 96 14.88 -24.82 8.23
C VAL A 96 14.74 -26.04 9.15
N GLN A 97 15.30 -27.17 8.72
CA GLN A 97 15.22 -28.43 9.47
C GLN A 97 16.43 -28.63 10.40
N GLN A 98 17.60 -28.20 9.92
CA GLN A 98 18.86 -28.37 10.62
C GLN A 98 19.69 -27.09 10.46
N ALA A 99 20.31 -26.67 11.57
CA ALA A 99 21.31 -25.62 11.57
C ALA A 99 22.61 -26.21 12.11
N THR A 100 23.69 -26.05 11.35
CA THR A 100 25.04 -26.46 11.76
C THR A 100 25.83 -25.21 12.09
N VAL A 101 26.40 -25.18 13.29
CA VAL A 101 27.32 -24.12 13.72
C VAL A 101 28.69 -24.74 13.90
N ALA A 102 29.67 -24.26 13.13
CA ALA A 102 31.07 -24.66 13.26
C ALA A 102 31.88 -23.49 13.83
N VAL A 103 32.60 -23.76 14.91
CA VAL A 103 33.56 -22.82 15.50
C VAL A 103 34.94 -23.36 15.21
N ALA A 104 35.77 -22.57 14.53
CA ALA A 104 37.15 -22.89 14.22
C ALA A 104 38.10 -21.80 14.76
N PRO A 105 39.31 -22.18 15.19
CA PRO A 105 40.38 -21.23 15.50
C PRO A 105 40.64 -20.29 14.32
N VAL A 106 40.80 -19.01 14.61
CA VAL A 106 41.28 -18.05 13.61
C VAL A 106 42.79 -18.24 13.42
N ALA A 107 43.27 -18.19 12.19
CA ALA A 107 44.70 -18.34 11.90
C ALA A 107 45.52 -17.27 12.66
N GLY A 108 46.55 -17.72 13.40
CA GLY A 108 47.37 -16.86 14.24
C GLY A 108 46.86 -16.62 15.66
N ALA A 109 45.74 -17.26 16.06
CA ALA A 109 45.25 -17.20 17.43
C ALA A 109 46.18 -17.94 18.42
N ASP A 110 46.36 -17.36 19.61
CA ASP A 110 47.19 -17.93 20.67
C ASP A 110 46.63 -19.30 21.12
N PRO A 111 47.38 -20.41 20.96
CA PRO A 111 46.91 -21.74 21.33
C PRO A 111 46.59 -21.89 22.82
N ALA A 112 47.18 -21.07 23.71
CA ALA A 112 46.88 -21.10 25.14
C ALA A 112 45.52 -20.47 25.48
N ARG A 113 44.95 -19.66 24.58
CA ARG A 113 43.65 -18.99 24.75
C ARG A 113 42.58 -19.47 23.77
N THR A 114 42.89 -20.45 22.94
CA THR A 114 42.01 -20.87 21.85
C THR A 114 41.41 -22.25 22.14
N ALA A 115 40.08 -22.33 22.11
CA ALA A 115 39.37 -23.60 22.23
C ALA A 115 39.50 -24.42 20.93
N ALA A 116 39.52 -25.74 21.06
CA ALA A 116 39.53 -26.64 19.90
C ALA A 116 38.29 -26.44 19.02
N ALA A 117 38.43 -26.74 17.72
CA ALA A 117 37.32 -26.67 16.78
C ALA A 117 36.15 -27.55 17.25
N ARG A 118 34.94 -27.01 17.16
CA ARG A 118 33.72 -27.69 17.58
C ARG A 118 32.62 -27.44 16.56
N GLU A 119 31.93 -28.50 16.21
CA GLU A 119 30.72 -28.47 15.40
C GLU A 119 29.53 -28.85 16.28
N THR A 120 28.44 -28.12 16.16
CA THR A 120 27.19 -28.42 16.85
C THR A 120 26.06 -28.40 15.84
N ILE A 121 25.35 -29.52 15.75
CA ILE A 121 24.17 -29.66 14.90
C ILE A 121 22.94 -29.49 15.78
N MET A 122 22.13 -28.49 15.46
CA MET A 122 20.86 -28.25 16.12
C MET A 122 19.72 -28.66 15.19
N THR A 123 18.92 -29.63 15.63
CA THR A 123 17.66 -29.97 14.96
C THR A 123 16.62 -28.92 15.36
N VAL A 124 16.14 -28.14 14.39
CA VAL A 124 15.11 -27.13 14.64
C VAL A 124 13.77 -27.84 14.50
N ARG A 125 13.06 -28.02 15.62
CA ARG A 125 11.67 -28.52 15.56
C ARG A 125 10.84 -27.47 14.79
N PRO A 126 10.09 -27.85 13.76
CA PRO A 126 9.20 -26.92 13.10
C PRO A 126 8.17 -26.44 14.13
N THR A 127 8.22 -25.17 14.53
CA THR A 127 7.05 -24.52 15.13
C THR A 127 5.99 -24.45 14.04
N ALA A 128 4.81 -25.02 14.32
CA ALA A 128 3.70 -25.03 13.37
C ALA A 128 3.42 -23.60 12.89
N GLN A 129 3.61 -23.39 11.59
CA GLN A 129 3.19 -22.18 10.90
C GLN A 129 1.67 -22.03 11.08
N PRO A 130 1.12 -20.85 11.45
CA PRO A 130 -0.31 -20.65 11.37
C PRO A 130 -0.76 -20.88 9.92
N ALA A 131 -1.77 -21.74 9.74
CA ALA A 131 -2.31 -22.04 8.42
C ALA A 131 -2.73 -20.74 7.70
N PRO A 132 -2.54 -20.63 6.38
CA PRO A 132 -3.05 -19.49 5.63
C PRO A 132 -4.58 -19.49 5.73
N ALA A 133 -5.13 -18.44 6.36
CA ALA A 133 -6.54 -18.11 6.30
C ALA A 133 -6.88 -17.71 4.86
N GLY A 134 -7.24 -18.68 4.02
CA GLY A 134 -7.41 -18.41 2.59
C GLY A 134 -7.97 -19.55 1.76
N GLN A 135 -8.67 -20.51 2.37
CA GLN A 135 -9.45 -21.49 1.62
C GLN A 135 -10.86 -21.58 2.20
N ARG A 136 -11.68 -20.57 1.90
CA ARG A 136 -13.12 -20.81 1.80
C ARG A 136 -13.39 -21.09 0.33
N ALA A 137 -13.50 -22.38 0.02
CA ALA A 137 -13.90 -22.84 -1.30
C ALA A 137 -15.20 -22.12 -1.71
N ALA A 138 -15.14 -21.36 -2.80
CA ALA A 138 -16.31 -20.75 -3.40
C ALA A 138 -17.22 -21.87 -3.92
N ALA A 139 -18.39 -22.01 -3.30
CA ALA A 139 -19.50 -22.76 -3.86
C ALA A 139 -20.01 -22.05 -5.15
N PRO A 140 -20.48 -22.79 -6.16
CA PRO A 140 -20.92 -22.19 -7.42
C PRO A 140 -22.15 -21.28 -7.20
N PRO A 141 -22.23 -20.11 -7.87
CA PRO A 141 -23.37 -19.21 -7.72
C PRO A 141 -24.61 -19.79 -8.42
N ALA A 142 -25.74 -19.75 -7.71
CA ALA A 142 -27.06 -20.03 -8.28
C ALA A 142 -27.47 -18.94 -9.29
N PRO A 143 -28.23 -19.27 -10.34
CA PRO A 143 -28.63 -18.32 -11.36
C PRO A 143 -29.79 -17.44 -10.87
N GLY A 144 -29.60 -16.11 -10.92
CA GLY A 144 -30.72 -15.16 -10.88
C GLY A 144 -30.60 -14.05 -9.84
N SER A 145 -29.87 -12.97 -10.19
CA SER A 145 -30.20 -11.58 -9.82
C SER A 145 -29.25 -10.60 -10.53
N PRO A 146 -29.67 -9.34 -10.75
CA PRO A 146 -29.39 -8.62 -11.99
C PRO A 146 -28.04 -7.90 -11.98
N ALA A 147 -27.42 -7.83 -13.15
CA ALA A 147 -26.26 -6.99 -13.41
C ALA A 147 -26.68 -5.51 -13.39
N VAL A 148 -26.12 -4.74 -12.46
CA VAL A 148 -26.19 -3.26 -12.51
C VAL A 148 -25.06 -2.79 -13.42
N ALA A 149 -25.43 -2.36 -14.62
CA ALA A 149 -24.53 -1.66 -15.53
C ALA A 149 -24.45 -0.18 -15.12
N VAL A 150 -23.28 0.26 -14.67
CA VAL A 150 -22.97 1.69 -14.56
C VAL A 150 -22.60 2.18 -15.95
N THR A 151 -23.54 2.86 -16.61
CA THR A 151 -23.28 3.58 -17.85
C THR A 151 -22.68 4.94 -17.51
N ALA A 152 -21.52 5.25 -18.08
CA ALA A 152 -20.97 6.60 -18.05
C ALA A 152 -21.79 7.46 -19.03
N ALA A 153 -22.36 8.56 -18.54
CA ALA A 153 -23.11 9.50 -19.36
C ALA A 153 -22.19 10.16 -20.43
N PRO A 154 -22.66 10.36 -21.68
CA PRO A 154 -21.88 11.05 -22.70
C PRO A 154 -21.85 12.58 -22.43
N PRO A 155 -20.80 13.29 -22.87
CA PRO A 155 -20.73 14.75 -22.73
C PRO A 155 -21.76 15.46 -23.64
N PRO A 156 -22.24 16.66 -23.26
CA PRO A 156 -23.21 17.39 -24.07
C PRO A 156 -22.59 17.89 -25.38
N ALA A 157 -23.37 17.75 -26.47
CA ALA A 157 -23.03 18.22 -27.79
C ALA A 157 -22.83 19.74 -27.79
N GLY A 158 -21.68 20.19 -28.27
CA GLY A 158 -21.44 21.59 -28.60
C GLY A 158 -22.40 22.01 -29.70
N THR A 159 -23.20 23.03 -29.42
CA THR A 159 -23.97 23.74 -30.45
C THR A 159 -23.07 24.84 -30.97
N ASP A 160 -22.84 24.76 -32.28
CA ASP A 160 -22.20 25.76 -33.13
C ASP A 160 -23.00 27.08 -33.07
N GLN A 161 -22.35 28.18 -32.67
CA GLN A 161 -22.61 29.57 -33.06
C GLN A 161 -21.47 30.47 -32.58
#